data_AF-A0A8B8FFF5-F1
#
_entry.id   AF-A0A8B8FFF5-F1
#
_cell.length_a   1.000
_cell.length_b   1.000
_cell.length_c   1.000
_cell.angle_alpha   90.00
_cell.angle_beta   90.00
_cell.angle_gamma   90.00
#
_symmetry.space_group_name_H-M   'P 1'
#
loop_
_entity.id
_entity.type
_entity.pdbx_description
1 polymer ?
#
loop_
_entity_poly.entity_id
_entity_poly.type
_entity_poly.pdbx_seq_one_letter_code
_entity_poly.pdbx_strand_id
1 'polypeptide(L)'
;MTIIRPMVTYGCEIWPTTIQLEKKLLVFEYKILRKICGPMFDSELNKWRRRKNTELGETTEVLLLTSHIKCQRLKWFGHNMRKTETHNTRAAFEWQQTGKRPRERSRKRWVDGIRKDWK
;
A
#
# COMPACT_ATOMS: atom_id res chain seq x y z
N MET A 1 -1.41 -15.51 1.24
CA MET A 1 -2.03 -14.30 0.64
C MET A 1 -1.75 -14.18 -0.86
N THR A 2 -1.79 -15.29 -1.60
CA THR A 2 -1.20 -15.32 -2.96
C THR A 2 -2.18 -14.85 -4.03
N ILE A 3 -3.49 -15.05 -3.85
CA ILE A 3 -4.51 -14.67 -4.84
C ILE A 3 -5.10 -13.28 -4.54
N ILE A 4 -5.43 -13.00 -3.28
CA ILE A 4 -6.12 -11.77 -2.90
C ILE A 4 -5.21 -10.54 -3.07
N ARG A 5 -3.91 -10.70 -2.80
CA ARG A 5 -2.94 -9.62 -2.85
C ARG A 5 -2.82 -9.00 -4.25
N PRO A 6 -2.51 -9.76 -5.33
CA PRO A 6 -2.41 -9.19 -6.67
C PRO A 6 -3.71 -8.54 -7.17
N MET A 7 -4.88 -9.06 -6.78
CA MET A 7 -6.15 -8.42 -7.13
C MET A 7 -6.29 -7.03 -6.51
N VAL A 8 -5.94 -6.90 -5.23
CA VAL A 8 -6.09 -5.62 -4.50
C VAL A 8 -4.98 -4.63 -4.84
N THR A 9 -3.79 -5.12 -5.20
CA THR A 9 -2.64 -4.28 -5.57
C THR A 9 -2.55 -3.97 -7.05
N TYR A 10 -3.50 -4.44 -7.86
CA TYR A 10 -3.52 -4.13 -9.28
C TYR A 10 -3.58 -2.60 -9.51
N GLY A 11 -2.60 -2.08 -10.25
CA GLY A 11 -2.49 -0.65 -10.54
C GLY A 11 -2.09 0.24 -9.35
N CYS A 12 -1.72 -0.34 -8.19
CA CYS A 12 -1.33 0.43 -7.01
C CYS A 12 -0.07 1.28 -7.23
N GLU A 13 0.71 0.95 -8.25
CA GLU A 13 1.93 1.64 -8.66
C GLU A 13 1.72 3.13 -8.92
N ILE A 14 0.52 3.54 -9.37
CA ILE A 14 0.20 4.91 -9.81
C ILE A 14 -0.71 5.63 -8.80
N TRP A 15 -1.09 4.98 -7.70
CA TRP A 15 -2.05 5.55 -6.74
C TRP A 15 -1.45 6.68 -5.89
N PRO A 16 -2.13 7.84 -5.76
CA PRO A 16 -1.80 8.81 -4.74
C PRO A 16 -2.25 8.28 -3.38
N THR A 17 -1.37 7.59 -2.66
CA THR A 17 -1.76 6.95 -1.39
C THR A 17 -1.98 8.02 -0.31
N THR A 18 -3.24 8.17 0.12
CA THR A 18 -3.59 8.98 1.28
C THR A 18 -3.41 8.14 2.55
N ILE A 19 -3.16 8.81 3.69
CA ILE A 19 -3.05 8.12 4.99
C ILE A 19 -4.34 7.35 5.31
N GLN A 20 -5.49 7.88 4.89
CA GLN A 20 -6.78 7.22 5.04
C GLN A 20 -6.86 5.93 4.22
N LEU A 21 -6.34 5.92 2.98
CA LEU A 21 -6.28 4.72 2.16
C LEU A 21 -5.35 3.66 2.77
N GLU A 22 -4.17 4.06 3.26
CA GLU A 22 -3.24 3.15 3.98
C GLU A 22 -3.93 2.49 5.17
N LYS A 23 -4.63 3.27 6.00
CA LYS A 23 -5.39 2.75 7.14
C LYS A 23 -6.49 1.77 6.72
N LYS A 24 -7.26 2.10 5.67
CA LYS A 24 -8.31 1.22 5.15
C LYS A 24 -7.74 -0.11 4.64
N LEU A 25 -6.62 -0.07 3.93
CA LEU A 25 -5.93 -1.25 3.42
C LEU A 25 -5.41 -2.15 4.55
N LEU A 26 -4.83 -1.56 5.60
CA LEU A 26 -4.42 -2.32 6.80
C LEU A 26 -5.61 -2.99 7.49
N VAL A 27 -6.71 -2.25 7.71
CA VAL A 27 -7.92 -2.83 8.32
C VAL A 27 -8.48 -3.97 7.48
N PHE A 28 -8.49 -3.81 6.16
CA PHE A 28 -8.92 -4.85 5.23
C PHE A 28 -8.03 -6.11 5.31
N GLU A 29 -6.70 -5.93 5.28
CA GLU A 29 -5.73 -7.02 5.38
C GLU A 29 -5.88 -7.79 6.70
N TYR A 30 -5.91 -7.09 7.84
CA TYR A 30 -6.10 -7.73 9.15
C TYR A 30 -7.47 -8.41 9.30
N LYS A 31 -8.52 -7.91 8.64
CA LYS A 31 -9.83 -8.59 8.60
C LYS A 31 -9.74 -9.92 7.86
N ILE A 32 -9.03 -9.98 6.74
CA ILE A 32 -8.86 -11.22 5.97
C ILE A 32 -7.96 -12.20 6.74
N LEU A 33 -6.80 -11.74 7.23
CA LEU A 33 -5.88 -12.59 8.00
C LEU A 33 -6.58 -13.23 9.19
N ARG A 34 -7.43 -12.48 9.89
CA ARG A 34 -8.22 -13.00 11.00
C ARG A 34 -9.24 -14.07 10.59
N LYS A 35 -9.80 -13.98 9.37
CA LYS A 35 -10.68 -15.04 8.85
C LYS A 35 -9.90 -16.31 8.50
N ILE A 36 -8.68 -16.17 7.99
CA ILE A 36 -7.85 -17.31 7.59
C ILE A 36 -7.21 -18.00 8.80
N CYS A 37 -6.61 -17.23 9.72
CA CYS A 37 -5.94 -17.76 10.90
C CYS A 37 -6.90 -18.24 11.99
N GLY A 38 -8.18 -17.86 11.91
CA GLY A 38 -9.21 -18.25 12.86
C GLY A 38 -9.01 -17.70 14.28
N PRO A 39 -9.86 -18.13 15.23
CA PRO A 39 -9.73 -17.81 16.64
C PRO A 39 -8.50 -18.48 17.26
N MET A 40 -8.00 -17.95 18.37
CA MET A 40 -6.88 -18.50 19.12
C MET A 40 -7.38 -18.96 20.47
N PHE A 41 -6.90 -20.12 20.91
CA PHE A 41 -7.17 -20.61 22.25
C PHE A 41 -6.26 -19.88 23.25
N ASP A 42 -6.86 -19.23 24.23
CA ASP A 42 -6.13 -18.57 25.31
C ASP A 42 -5.93 -19.55 26.45
N SER A 43 -4.68 -19.96 26.69
CA SER A 43 -4.33 -20.91 27.75
C SER A 43 -4.52 -20.33 29.15
N GLU A 44 -4.51 -19.01 29.32
CA GLU A 44 -4.68 -18.36 30.63
C GLU A 44 -6.16 -18.27 31.02
N LEU A 45 -7.03 -18.01 30.03
CA LEU A 45 -8.46 -17.82 30.24
C LEU A 45 -9.30 -19.07 29.92
N ASN A 46 -8.67 -20.15 29.44
CA ASN A 46 -9.30 -21.40 29.00
C ASN A 46 -10.47 -21.16 28.02
N LYS A 47 -10.34 -20.17 27.14
CA LYS A 47 -11.42 -19.73 26.22
C LYS A 47 -10.88 -19.40 24.83
N TRP A 48 -11.72 -19.64 23.84
CA TRP A 48 -11.48 -19.17 22.47
C TRP A 48 -11.70 -17.67 22.42
N ARG A 49 -10.66 -16.94 22.01
CA ARG A 49 -10.73 -15.50 21.81
C ARG A 49 -10.35 -15.09 20.40
N ARG A 50 -10.76 -13.88 20.07
CA ARG A 50 -10.36 -13.23 18.82
C ARG A 50 -8.89 -12.77 18.93
N ARG A 51 -8.06 -13.11 17.92
CA ARG A 51 -6.63 -12.70 17.87
C ARG A 51 -6.44 -11.18 17.90
N LYS A 52 -5.39 -10.68 18.54
CA LYS A 52 -5.01 -9.26 18.51
C LYS A 52 -4.27 -8.93 17.21
N ASN A 53 -4.15 -7.64 16.87
CA ASN A 53 -3.43 -7.22 15.65
C ASN A 53 -1.92 -7.53 15.75
N THR A 54 -1.34 -7.43 16.95
CA THR A 54 0.07 -7.75 17.22
C THR A 54 0.36 -9.22 16.95
N GLU A 55 -0.45 -10.12 17.54
CA GLU A 55 -0.37 -11.57 17.34
C GLU A 55 -0.51 -11.96 15.86
N LEU A 56 -1.39 -11.29 15.11
CA LEU A 56 -1.55 -11.50 13.66
C LEU A 56 -0.31 -11.05 12.87
N GLY A 57 0.32 -9.95 13.28
CA GLY A 57 1.56 -9.45 12.67
C GLY A 57 2.74 -10.39 12.92
N GLU A 58 2.87 -10.94 14.11
CA GLU A 58 3.92 -11.91 14.46
C GLU A 58 3.72 -13.26 13.75
N THR A 59 2.48 -13.75 13.70
CA THR A 59 2.16 -15.02 13.02
C THR A 59 2.38 -14.93 11.50
N THR A 60 2.13 -13.75 10.95
CA THR A 60 2.19 -13.52 9.51
C THR A 60 3.50 -12.78 9.22
N GLU A 61 4.62 -13.49 9.14
CA GLU A 61 5.96 -12.97 8.74
C GLU A 61 5.99 -12.27 7.36
N VAL A 62 4.83 -12.09 6.73
CA VAL A 62 4.64 -11.47 5.43
C VAL A 62 4.59 -9.95 5.59
N LEU A 63 5.35 -9.25 4.75
CA LEU A 63 5.25 -7.80 4.56
C LEU A 63 3.79 -7.37 4.42
N LEU A 64 3.38 -6.35 5.19
CA LEU A 64 2.06 -5.73 5.09
C LEU A 64 1.77 -5.25 3.65
N LEU A 65 0.50 -5.23 3.29
CA LEU A 65 0.02 -4.77 1.97
C LEU A 65 0.51 -3.36 1.65
N THR A 66 0.55 -2.49 2.65
CA THR A 66 1.07 -1.14 2.54
C THR A 66 2.54 -1.12 2.13
N SER A 67 3.39 -1.94 2.75
CA SER A 67 4.81 -2.06 2.38
C SER A 67 4.98 -2.56 0.95
N HIS A 68 4.16 -3.51 0.51
CA HIS A 68 4.21 -3.98 -0.87
C HIS A 68 3.80 -2.91 -1.88
N ILE A 69 2.76 -2.12 -1.59
CA ILE A 69 2.36 -0.99 -2.45
C ILE A 69 3.50 0.03 -2.56
N LYS A 70 4.20 0.33 -1.45
CA LYS A 70 5.39 1.20 -1.46
C LYS A 70 6.49 0.62 -2.36
N CYS A 71 6.83 -0.66 -2.19
CA CYS A 71 7.82 -1.32 -3.03
C CYS A 71 7.46 -1.28 -4.52
N GLN A 72 6.19 -1.57 -4.88
CA GLN A 72 5.74 -1.53 -6.28
C GLN A 72 5.81 -0.10 -6.85
N ARG A 73 5.40 0.91 -6.08
CA ARG A 73 5.52 2.30 -6.49
C ARG A 73 6.98 2.72 -6.72
N LEU A 74 7.90 2.34 -5.83
CA LEU A 74 9.33 2.62 -5.99
C LEU A 74 9.94 1.87 -7.18
N LYS A 75 9.52 0.61 -7.43
CA LYS A 75 9.92 -0.14 -8.63
C LYS A 75 9.47 0.55 -9.90
N TRP A 76 8.21 1.00 -9.96
CA TRP A 76 7.67 1.74 -11.11
C TRP A 76 8.37 3.08 -11.31
N PHE A 77 8.67 3.79 -10.22
CA PHE A 77 9.47 5.01 -10.26
C PHE A 77 10.87 4.73 -10.84
N GLY A 78 11.59 3.75 -10.31
CA GLY A 78 12.91 3.37 -10.81
C GLY A 78 12.87 2.91 -12.27
N HIS A 79 11.81 2.20 -12.68
CA HIS A 79 11.60 1.83 -14.07
C HIS A 79 11.44 3.05 -14.98
N ASN A 80 10.69 4.08 -14.56
CA ASN A 80 10.56 5.33 -15.31
C ASN A 80 11.88 6.12 -15.37
N MET A 81 12.63 6.18 -14.27
CA MET A 81 13.92 6.90 -14.22
C MET A 81 15.02 6.25 -15.05
N ARG A 82 14.96 4.93 -15.28
CA ARG A 82 15.89 4.22 -16.18
C ARG A 82 15.62 4.46 -17.67
N LYS A 83 14.47 5.03 -18.05
CA LYS A 83 14.16 5.36 -19.44
C LYS A 83 14.90 6.63 -19.87
N THR A 84 15.13 6.77 -21.18
CA THR A 84 15.68 8.00 -21.77
C THR A 84 14.76 9.18 -21.49
N GLU A 85 15.33 10.38 -21.39
CA GLU A 85 14.59 11.63 -21.12
C GLU A 85 13.56 11.95 -22.20
N THR A 86 13.86 11.55 -23.45
CA THR A 86 12.94 11.64 -24.60
C THR A 86 11.75 10.69 -24.53
N HIS A 87 11.75 9.71 -23.63
CA HIS A 87 10.66 8.76 -23.53
C HIS A 87 9.43 9.43 -22.89
N ASN A 88 8.29 9.39 -23.59
CA ASN A 88 7.05 10.06 -23.22
C ASN A 88 6.63 9.89 -21.74
N THR A 89 6.82 8.71 -21.15
CA THR A 89 6.47 8.47 -19.74
C THR A 89 7.36 9.20 -18.74
N ARG A 90 8.64 9.40 -19.08
CA ARG A 90 9.60 10.15 -18.26
C ARG A 90 9.36 11.64 -18.41
N ALA A 91 9.20 12.13 -19.64
CA ALA A 91 8.84 13.52 -19.92
C ALA A 91 7.51 13.91 -19.24
N ALA A 92 6.47 13.07 -19.32
CA ALA A 92 5.20 13.30 -18.64
C ALA A 92 5.30 13.29 -17.11
N PHE A 93 6.26 12.53 -16.55
CA PHE A 93 6.52 12.51 -15.12
C PHE A 93 7.28 13.75 -14.64
N GLU A 94 8.31 14.17 -15.38
CA GLU A 94 9.11 15.36 -15.07
C GLU A 94 8.32 16.66 -15.30
N TRP A 95 7.30 16.61 -16.15
CA TRP A 95 6.42 17.75 -16.40
C TRP A 95 5.71 18.23 -15.12
N GLN A 96 6.19 19.33 -14.58
CA GLN A 96 5.57 19.99 -13.43
C GLN A 96 4.39 20.84 -13.90
N GLN A 97 3.16 20.38 -13.60
CA GLN A 97 1.97 21.19 -13.82
C GLN A 97 1.96 22.41 -12.88
N THR A 98 2.18 23.58 -13.47
CA THR A 98 2.07 24.90 -12.84
C THR A 98 0.60 25.33 -12.84
N GLY A 99 -0.06 25.30 -11.68
CA GLY A 99 -1.47 25.70 -11.56
C GLY A 99 -2.17 25.18 -10.31
N LYS A 100 -3.29 25.81 -9.94
CA LYS A 100 -4.18 25.33 -8.87
C LYS A 100 -4.99 24.15 -9.39
N ARG A 101 -5.12 23.08 -8.59
CA ARG A 101 -5.98 21.95 -8.95
C ARG A 101 -7.46 22.35 -8.90
N PRO A 102 -8.30 21.78 -9.78
CA PRO A 102 -9.74 21.93 -9.68
C PRO A 102 -10.25 21.48 -8.32
N ARG A 103 -11.37 22.08 -7.90
CA ARG A 103 -12.14 21.62 -6.72
C ARG A 103 -12.46 20.13 -6.91
N GLU A 104 -12.53 19.37 -5.82
CA GLU A 104 -12.85 17.92 -5.80
C GLU A 104 -11.70 16.94 -6.11
N ARG A 105 -10.65 17.35 -6.84
CA ARG A 105 -9.46 16.49 -7.04
C ARG A 105 -8.62 16.40 -5.77
N SER A 106 -8.09 15.21 -5.49
CA SER A 106 -7.18 14.97 -4.36
C SER A 106 -6.02 15.98 -4.39
N ARG A 107 -5.71 16.56 -3.23
CA ARG A 107 -4.60 17.51 -3.10
C ARG A 107 -3.23 16.84 -3.24
N LYS A 108 -3.13 15.54 -2.93
CA LYS A 108 -1.87 14.79 -3.02
C LYS A 108 -1.57 14.41 -4.47
N ARG A 109 -0.31 14.55 -4.87
CA ARG A 109 0.23 14.02 -6.12
C ARG A 109 0.85 12.64 -5.88
N TRP A 110 0.99 11.88 -6.95
CA TRP A 110 1.72 10.62 -6.91
C TRP A 110 3.19 10.83 -6.50
N VAL A 111 3.82 11.90 -7.02
CA VAL A 111 5.18 12.35 -6.64
C VAL A 111 5.33 12.60 -5.14
N ASP A 112 4.31 13.16 -4.48
CA ASP A 112 4.34 13.38 -3.03
C ASP A 112 4.36 12.05 -2.26
N GLY A 113 3.73 11.01 -2.82
CA GLY A 113 3.79 9.65 -2.31
C GLY A 113 5.18 9.04 -2.42
N ILE A 114 5.84 9.21 -3.58
CA ILE A 114 7.23 8.75 -3.80
C ILE A 114 8.20 9.44 -2.83
N ARG A 115 8.08 10.76 -2.68
CA ARG A 115 8.92 11.53 -1.73
C ARG A 115 8.76 11.06 -0.29
N LYS A 116 7.56 10.61 0.09
CA LYS A 116 7.29 10.05 1.41
C LYS A 116 7.86 8.64 1.56
N ASP A 117 7.88 7.84 0.50
CA ASP A 117 8.42 6.46 0.55
C ASP A 117 9.94 6.41 0.57
N TRP A 118 10.61 7.48 0.13
CA TRP A 118 12.06 7.63 0.18
C TRP A 118 12.60 8.02 1.57
N LYS A 119 11.74 8.59 2.42
CA LYS A 119 12.06 8.92 3.82
C LYS A 119 11.75 7.75 4.73
#